data_AF-A0A1I4YDR8-F1
#
_entry.id   AF-A0A1I4YDR8-F1
#
_cell.length_a   1.000
_cell.length_b   1.000
_cell.length_c   1.000
_cell.angle_alpha   90.00
_cell.angle_beta   90.00
_cell.angle_gamma   90.00
#
_symmetry.space_group_name_H-M   'P 1'
#
loop_
_entity.id
_entity.type
_entity.pdbx_description
1 polymer ?
#
loop_
_entity_poly.entity_id
_entity_poly.type
_entity_poly.pdbx_seq_one_letter_code
_entity_poly.pdbx_strand_id
1 'polypeptide(L)' 'MLSHFLKQIRSYPDKIAILTLEKELNYRTLKQQAATVADSLRSLGIKHEEPIAILLSPGIEQITSQLAILMAGGS' A
#
# COMPACT_ATOMS: atom_id res chain seq x y z
N MET A 1 -10.71 -0.89 6.76
CA MET A 1 -9.35 -1.44 6.61
C MET A 1 -8.27 -0.37 6.65
N LEU A 2 -8.25 0.59 5.70
CA LEU A 2 -7.19 1.62 5.61
C LEU A 2 -7.09 2.51 6.87
N SER A 3 -8.21 2.83 7.51
CA SER A 3 -8.26 3.63 8.75
C SER A 3 -7.45 3.03 9.90
N HIS A 4 -7.51 1.71 10.08
CA HIS A 4 -6.74 0.98 11.10
C HIS A 4 -5.25 0.97 10.76
N PHE A 5 -4.90 0.75 9.49
CA PHE A 5 -3.52 0.82 9.02
C PHE A 5 -2.91 2.21 9.27
N LEU A 6 -3.61 3.29 8.91
CA LEU A 6 -3.16 4.66 9.15
C LEU A 6 -2.99 4.96 10.64
N LYS A 7 -3.85 4.39 11.51
CA LYS A 7 -3.69 4.50 12.96
C LYS A 7 -2.41 3.82 13.43
N GLN A 8 -2.13 2.62 12.94
CA GLN A 8 -0.92 1.87 13.29
C GLN A 8 0.36 2.60 12.88
N ILE A 9 0.38 3.21 11.68
CA ILE A 9 1.52 4.02 11.22
C ILE A 9 1.77 5.23 12.14
N ARG A 10 0.71 5.89 12.61
CA ARG A 10 0.86 7.03 13.53
C ARG A 10 1.43 6.60 14.89
N SER A 11 1.00 5.47 15.41
CA SER A 11 1.43 4.97 16.72
C SER A 11 2.79 4.28 16.69
N TYR A 12 3.14 3.62 15.58
CA TYR A 12 4.32 2.76 15.48
C TYR A 12 4.95 2.81 14.08
N PRO A 13 5.44 3.98 13.62
CA PRO A 13 5.93 4.15 12.25
C PRO A 13 7.14 3.27 11.92
N ASP A 14 8.00 3.02 12.90
CA ASP A 14 9.26 2.30 12.71
C ASP A 14 9.17 0.80 13.03
N LYS A 15 7.98 0.30 13.46
CA LYS A 15 7.77 -1.15 13.62
C LYS A 15 7.68 -1.85 12.27
N ILE A 16 8.22 -3.06 12.20
CA ILE A 16 8.11 -3.93 11.03
C ILE A 16 6.63 -4.22 10.74
N ALA A 17 6.23 -3.95 9.50
CA ALA A 17 4.90 -4.19 8.96
C ALA A 17 4.87 -5.44 8.08
N ILE A 18 5.94 -5.69 7.33
CA ILE A 18 6.10 -6.87 6.47
C ILE A 18 7.50 -7.43 6.67
N LEU A 19 7.59 -8.73 6.87
CA LEU A 19 8.83 -9.49 6.94
C LEU A 19 8.75 -10.63 5.94
N THR A 20 9.71 -10.70 5.02
CA THR A 20 9.93 -11.82 4.10
C THR A 20 11.31 -12.41 4.35
N LEU A 21 11.66 -13.50 3.67
CA LEU A 21 13.01 -14.07 3.74
C LEU A 21 14.08 -13.11 3.20
N GLU A 22 13.71 -12.22 2.28
CA GLU A 22 14.64 -11.36 1.55
C GLU A 22 14.70 -9.94 2.13
N LYS A 23 13.61 -9.48 2.75
CA LYS A 23 13.48 -8.07 3.13
C LYS A 23 12.46 -7.84 4.23
N GLU A 24 12.69 -6.77 4.97
CA GLU A 24 11.75 -6.20 5.93
C GLU A 24 11.35 -4.77 5.53
N LEU A 25 10.10 -4.41 5.81
CA LEU A 25 9.62 -3.04 5.72
C LEU A 25 8.90 -2.65 6.99
N ASN A 26 9.23 -1.46 7.50
CA ASN A 26 8.44 -0.81 8.54
C ASN A 26 7.20 -0.12 7.97
N TYR A 27 6.29 0.25 8.88
CA TYR A 27 5.03 0.92 8.54
C TYR A 27 5.22 2.23 7.77
N ARG A 28 6.24 3.04 8.12
CA ARG A 28 6.53 4.31 7.44
C ARG A 28 6.91 4.08 5.99
N THR A 29 7.87 3.19 5.73
CA THR A 29 8.37 2.89 4.39
C THR A 29 7.27 2.25 3.54
N LEU A 30 6.49 1.32 4.10
CA LEU A 30 5.37 0.70 3.39
C LEU A 30 4.33 1.74 2.96
N LYS A 31 3.95 2.66 3.87
CA LYS A 31 3.03 3.76 3.54
C LYS A 31 3.58 4.63 2.41
N GLN A 32 4.86 5.01 2.49
CA GLN A 32 5.49 5.87 1.49
C GLN A 32 5.48 5.22 0.10
N GLN A 33 5.87 3.94 0.01
CA GLN A 33 5.85 3.21 -1.26
C GLN A 33 4.42 3.08 -1.82
N ALA A 34 3.45 2.73 -0.98
CA ALA A 34 2.06 2.63 -1.40
C ALA A 34 1.49 3.98 -1.86
N ALA A 35 1.84 5.09 -1.17
CA ALA A 35 1.42 6.42 -1.56
C ALA A 35 1.98 6.84 -2.93
N THR A 36 3.26 6.56 -3.21
CA THR A 36 3.86 6.84 -4.52
C THR A 36 3.14 6.12 -5.65
N VAL A 37 2.79 4.85 -5.45
CA VAL A 37 2.02 4.08 -6.44
C VAL A 37 0.59 4.64 -6.55
N ALA A 38 -0.05 5.01 -5.44
CA ALA A 38 -1.38 5.61 -5.45
C ALA A 38 -1.43 6.93 -6.24
N ASP A 39 -0.41 7.78 -6.10
CA ASP A 39 -0.31 9.03 -6.85
C ASP A 39 -0.12 8.77 -8.35
N SER A 40 0.63 7.73 -8.70
CA SER A 40 0.78 7.28 -10.09
C SER A 40 -0.56 6.80 -10.66
N LEU A 41 -1.32 6.00 -9.90
CA LEU A 41 -2.65 5.53 -10.31
C LEU A 41 -3.63 6.70 -10.50
N ARG A 42 -3.66 7.67 -9.58
CA ARG A 42 -4.49 8.88 -9.74
C ARG A 42 -4.11 9.67 -10.99
N SER A 43 -2.81 9.76 -11.30
CA SER A 43 -2.32 10.44 -12.50
C SER A 43 -2.74 9.75 -13.80
N LEU A 44 -3.00 8.43 -13.75
CA LEU A 44 -3.58 7.67 -14.86
C LEU A 44 -5.11 7.88 -15.01
N GLY A 45 -5.73 8.66 -14.13
CA GLY A 45 -7.14 9.03 -14.23
C GLY A 45 -8.11 7.95 -13.73
N ILE A 46 -7.65 7.04 -12.86
CA ILE A 46 -8.54 6.03 -12.27
C ILE A 46 -9.72 6.71 -11.58
N LYS A 47 -10.91 6.14 -11.74
CA LYS A 47 -12.12 6.62 -11.07
C LYS A 47 -12.34 5.88 -9.75
N HIS A 48 -13.17 6.48 -8.90
CA HIS A 48 -13.64 5.82 -7.71
C HIS A 48 -14.37 4.52 -8.09
N GLU A 49 -14.11 3.45 -7.35
CA GLU A 49 -14.68 2.11 -7.58
C GLU A 49 -14.31 1.45 -8.92
N GLU A 50 -13.27 1.95 -9.59
CA GLU A 50 -12.75 1.29 -10.79
C GLU A 50 -11.89 0.07 -10.40
N PRO A 51 -12.23 -1.15 -10.89
CA PRO A 51 -11.50 -2.35 -10.52
C PRO A 51 -10.09 -2.37 -11.14
N ILE A 52 -9.08 -2.61 -10.30
CA ILE A 52 -7.67 -2.70 -10.70
C ILE A 52 -7.16 -4.11 -10.43
N ALA A 53 -6.70 -4.80 -11.47
CA ALA A 53 -6.13 -6.14 -11.34
C ALA A 53 -4.72 -6.11 -10.74
N ILE A 54 -4.41 -7.08 -9.88
CA ILE A 54 -3.06 -7.32 -9.34
C ILE A 54 -2.62 -8.71 -9.79
N LEU A 55 -1.52 -8.77 -10.54
CA LEU A 55 -0.86 -10.03 -10.92
C LEU A 55 0.57 -10.02 -10.40
N LEU A 56 0.73 -10.34 -9.12
CA LEU A 56 2.02 -10.38 -8.42
C LEU A 56 2.04 -11.57 -7.47
N SER A 57 3.22 -12.18 -7.32
CA SER A 57 3.47 -13.19 -6.28
C SER A 57 3.26 -12.60 -4.88
N PRO A 58 2.91 -13.43 -3.88
CA PRO A 58 2.82 -12.98 -2.50
C PRO A 58 4.14 -12.35 -2.04
N GLY A 59 4.07 -11.15 -1.47
CA GLY A 59 5.25 -10.40 -1.10
C GLY A 59 4.98 -8.93 -0.81
N ILE A 60 6.07 -8.18 -0.62
CA ILE A 60 6.04 -6.75 -0.30
C ILE A 60 5.34 -5.96 -1.42
N GLU A 61 5.66 -6.28 -2.67
CA GLU A 61 5.14 -5.59 -3.85
C GLU A 61 3.64 -5.80 -4.00
N GLN A 62 3.15 -7.01 -3.72
CA GLN A 62 1.72 -7.33 -3.76
C GLN A 62 0.95 -6.54 -2.69
N ILE A 63 1.42 -6.54 -1.44
CA ILE A 63 0.76 -5.80 -0.34
C ILE A 63 0.83 -4.29 -0.59
N THR A 64 1.97 -3.79 -1.08
CA THR A 64 2.14 -2.37 -1.45
C THR A 64 1.14 -1.97 -2.53
N SER A 65 0.94 -2.81 -3.55
CA SER A 65 -0.03 -2.55 -4.64
C SER A 65 -1.47 -2.53 -4.13
N GLN A 66 -1.86 -3.47 -3.26
CA GLN A 66 -3.19 -3.48 -2.64
C GLN A 66 -3.45 -2.20 -1.83
N LEU A 67 -2.48 -1.78 -1.01
CA LEU A 67 -2.59 -0.54 -0.24
C LEU A 67 -2.66 0.68 -1.15
N ALA A 68 -1.87 0.71 -2.23
CA ALA A 68 -1.87 1.80 -3.19
C ALA A 68 -3.24 1.97 -3.86
N ILE A 69 -3.87 0.87 -4.30
CA ILE A 69 -5.21 0.89 -4.90
C ILE A 69 -6.25 1.46 -3.92
N LEU A 70 -6.25 0.96 -2.67
CA LEU A 70 -7.14 1.47 -1.63
C LEU A 70 -6.89 2.96 -1.32
N MET A 71 -5.64 3.40 -1.34
CA MET A 71 -5.28 4.80 -1.12
C MET A 71 -5.66 5.68 -2.32
N ALA A 72 -5.57 5.15 -3.53
CA ALA A 72 -5.91 5.86 -4.76
C ALA A 72 -7.44 6.06 -4.93
N GLY A 73 -8.25 5.36 -4.14
CA GLY A 73 -9.71 5.42 -4.20
C GLY A 73 -10.33 4.28 -5.00
N GLY A 74 -9.54 3.30 -5.41
CA GLY A 74 -10.03 2.05 -5.99
C GLY A 74 -10.54 1.13 -4.88
N SER A 75 -11.83 0.82 -4.92
CA SER A 75 -12.50 -0.25 -4.18
C SER A 75 -13.84 -0.51 -4.82
#